data_AF-A0A8T4LL29-F1
#
_entry.id   AF-A0A8T4LL29-F1
#
_cell.length_a   1.000
_cell.length_b   1.000
_cell.length_c   1.000
_cell.angle_alpha   90.00
_cell.angle_beta   90.00
_cell.angle_gamma   90.00
#
_symmetry.space_group_name_H-M   'P 1'
#
loop_
_entity.id
_entity.type
_entity.pdbx_description
1 polymer ?
#
loop_
_entity_poly.entity_id
_entity_poly.type
_entity_poly.pdbx_seq_one_letter_code
_entity_poly.pdbx_strand_id
1 'polypeptide(L)'
;MRRGQGLPLNTIILAILALLVLVFIVLFATGAFENLFGQTKTIAQATEADIVAAQTKCSQWCLQAQGVDTTAEWEASRFCKEELLDKNGDGTADSCKDLGMTCSTTVEEGEVDETSCPPFITQR
;
A
#
# COMPACT_ATOMS: atom_id res chain seq x y z
N MET A 1 66.35 -4.25 -3.27
CA MET A 1 65.85 -5.24 -2.28
C MET A 1 64.34 -5.32 -2.41
N ARG A 2 63.82 -6.49 -2.78
CA ARG A 2 62.38 -6.72 -3.02
C ARG A 2 61.61 -6.54 -1.72
N ARG A 3 60.77 -5.49 -1.63
CA ARG A 3 59.80 -5.32 -0.53
C ARG A 3 58.62 -6.27 -0.75
N GLY A 4 58.89 -7.56 -0.61
CA GLY A 4 57.86 -8.58 -0.42
C GLY A 4 57.63 -8.72 1.08
N GLN A 5 57.07 -7.69 1.71
CA GLN A 5 56.56 -7.82 3.07
C GLN A 5 55.33 -8.70 2.93
N GLY A 6 55.50 -10.02 3.17
CA GLY A 6 54.38 -10.94 3.22
C GLY A 6 53.41 -10.39 4.26
N LEU A 7 52.32 -9.78 3.80
CA LEU A 7 51.31 -9.29 4.72
C LEU A 7 50.87 -10.52 5.52
N PRO A 8 50.96 -10.47 6.87
CA PRO A 8 50.57 -11.61 7.67
C PRO A 8 49.14 -11.98 7.27
N LEU A 9 48.84 -13.27 7.13
CA LEU A 9 47.56 -13.78 6.62
C LEU A 9 46.36 -13.06 7.29
N ASN A 10 46.50 -12.74 8.57
CA ASN A 10 45.55 -11.99 9.38
C ASN A 10 45.22 -10.60 8.81
N THR A 11 46.19 -9.88 8.23
CA THR A 11 45.96 -8.57 7.60
C THR A 11 45.14 -8.69 6.32
N ILE A 12 45.35 -9.75 5.53
CA ILE A 12 44.56 -10.02 4.33
C ILE A 12 43.11 -10.34 4.71
N ILE A 13 42.92 -11.15 5.74
CA ILE A 13 41.59 -11.49 6.27
C ILE A 13 40.87 -10.24 6.78
N LEU A 14 41.55 -9.39 7.57
CA LEU A 14 40.99 -8.15 8.08
C LEU A 14 40.64 -7.17 6.95
N ALA A 15 41.45 -7.09 5.90
CA ALA A 15 41.18 -6.24 4.75
C ALA A 15 39.92 -6.68 4.00
N ILE A 16 39.71 -7.99 3.81
CA ILE A 16 38.51 -8.53 3.16
C ILE A 16 37.26 -8.28 4.02
N LEU A 17 37.35 -8.50 5.34
CA LEU A 17 36.23 -8.24 6.25
C LEU A 17 35.83 -6.76 6.26
N ALA A 18 36.81 -5.85 6.29
CA ALA A 18 36.55 -4.41 6.20
C ALA A 18 35.86 -4.03 4.88
N LEU A 19 36.28 -4.63 3.76
CA LEU A 19 35.67 -4.40 2.45
C LEU A 19 34.23 -4.92 2.39
N LEU A 20 33.95 -6.09 2.96
CA LEU A 20 32.60 -6.64 3.04
C LEU A 20 31.66 -5.74 3.86
N VAL A 21 32.11 -5.27 5.02
CA VAL A 21 31.33 -4.34 5.86
C VAL A 21 31.02 -3.05 5.10
N LEU A 22 31.99 -2.51 4.36
CA LEU A 22 31.79 -1.31 3.55
C LEU A 22 30.75 -1.54 2.45
N VAL A 23 30.78 -2.68 1.76
CA VAL A 23 29.76 -3.05 0.76
C VAL A 23 28.38 -3.13 1.41
N PHE A 24 28.24 -3.75 2.58
CA PHE A 24 26.95 -3.79 3.29
C PHE A 24 26.45 -2.39 3.64
N ILE A 25 27.31 -1.50 4.15
CA ILE A 25 26.94 -0.12 4.48
C ILE A 25 26.42 0.61 3.24
N VAL A 26 27.09 0.47 2.09
CA VAL A 26 26.64 1.10 0.84
C VAL A 26 25.30 0.54 0.38
N LEU A 27 25.09 -0.78 0.45
CA LEU A 27 23.82 -1.41 0.08
C LEU A 27 22.65 -0.96 0.96
N PHE A 28 22.87 -0.78 2.27
CA PHE A 28 21.87 -0.23 3.18
C PHE A 28 21.65 1.27 2.96
N ALA A 29 22.72 2.06 2.79
CA ALA A 29 22.64 3.51 2.63
C ALA A 29 22.03 3.95 1.29
N THR A 30 22.18 3.14 0.24
CA THR A 30 21.60 3.39 -1.09
C THR A 30 20.18 2.87 -1.25
N GLY A 31 19.62 2.20 -0.24
CA GLY A 31 18.30 1.57 -0.37
C GLY A 31 18.26 0.43 -1.40
N ALA A 32 19.40 -0.21 -1.70
CA ALA A 32 19.44 -1.32 -2.66
C ALA A 32 18.57 -2.50 -2.18
N PHE A 33 18.42 -2.67 -0.87
CA PHE A 33 17.47 -3.61 -0.28
C PHE A 33 16.01 -3.22 -0.50
N GLU A 34 15.68 -1.93 -0.55
CA GLU A 34 14.33 -1.46 -0.89
C GLU A 34 13.96 -1.81 -2.34
N ASN A 35 14.94 -1.87 -3.25
CA ASN A 35 14.69 -2.28 -4.64
C ASN A 35 14.64 -3.81 -4.84
N LEU A 36 15.33 -4.59 -4.00
CA LEU A 36 15.31 -6.06 -4.07
C LEU A 36 14.12 -6.68 -3.33
N PHE A 37 13.63 -6.03 -2.26
CA PHE A 37 12.40 -6.42 -1.56
C PHE A 37 11.18 -5.59 -1.99
N GLY A 38 11.37 -4.49 -2.73
CA GLY A 38 10.31 -3.65 -3.30
C GLY A 38 9.61 -4.23 -4.52
N GLN A 39 10.12 -5.33 -5.08
CA GLN A 39 9.46 -6.12 -6.13
C GLN A 39 8.70 -7.35 -5.60
N THR A 40 8.39 -7.39 -4.31
CA THR A 40 7.24 -8.16 -3.79
C THR A 40 6.05 -7.27 -3.44
N LYS A 41 5.98 -6.06 -4.03
CA LYS A 41 4.71 -5.68 -4.67
C LYS A 41 4.60 -6.53 -5.93
N THR A 42 4.38 -7.83 -5.76
CA THR A 42 3.53 -8.52 -6.70
C THR A 42 2.30 -7.64 -6.76
N ILE A 43 2.08 -6.99 -7.90
CA ILE A 43 0.73 -6.78 -8.41
C ILE A 43 0.20 -8.20 -8.63
N ALA A 44 0.01 -8.95 -7.55
CA ALA A 44 -0.91 -10.04 -7.55
C ALA A 44 -2.22 -9.29 -7.73
N GLN A 45 -2.80 -9.36 -8.93
CA GLN A 45 -4.22 -9.09 -9.09
C GLN A 45 -4.89 -9.60 -7.83
N ALA A 46 -5.60 -8.71 -7.13
CA ALA A 46 -6.30 -9.07 -5.91
C ALA A 46 -6.98 -10.41 -6.14
N THR A 47 -6.64 -11.40 -5.33
CA THR A 47 -7.20 -12.74 -5.53
C THR A 47 -8.70 -12.64 -5.36
N GLU A 48 -9.47 -13.58 -5.92
CA GLU A 48 -10.93 -13.58 -5.70
C GLU A 48 -11.28 -13.54 -4.20
N ALA A 49 -10.44 -14.13 -3.34
CA ALA A 49 -10.58 -14.06 -1.89
C ALA A 49 -10.37 -12.63 -1.34
N ASP A 50 -9.40 -11.87 -1.85
CA ASP A 50 -9.15 -10.48 -1.45
C ASP A 50 -10.29 -9.56 -1.90
N ILE A 51 -10.82 -9.78 -3.11
CA ILE A 51 -11.98 -9.05 -3.63
C ILE A 51 -13.20 -9.29 -2.74
N VAL A 52 -13.49 -10.56 -2.39
CA VAL A 52 -14.61 -10.92 -1.50
C VAL A 52 -14.43 -10.32 -0.11
N ALA A 53 -13.20 -10.34 0.43
CA ALA A 53 -12.90 -9.72 1.72
C ALA A 53 -13.10 -8.18 1.69
N ALA A 54 -12.70 -7.52 0.60
CA ALA A 54 -12.90 -6.09 0.41
C ALA A 54 -14.38 -5.73 0.24
N GLN A 55 -15.13 -6.50 -0.55
CA GLN A 55 -16.58 -6.34 -0.65
C GLN A 55 -17.27 -6.50 0.71
N THR A 56 -16.84 -7.47 1.52
CA THR A 56 -17.37 -7.66 2.88
C THR A 56 -17.11 -6.44 3.76
N LYS A 57 -15.90 -5.85 3.70
CA LYS A 57 -15.59 -4.60 4.41
C LYS A 57 -16.46 -3.44 3.91
N CYS A 58 -16.66 -3.31 2.60
CA CYS A 58 -17.56 -2.32 2.03
C CYS A 58 -19.00 -2.48 2.52
N SER A 59 -19.51 -3.70 2.61
CA SER A 59 -20.85 -3.94 3.17
C SER A 59 -20.93 -3.48 4.63
N GLN A 60 -19.89 -3.73 5.44
CA GLN A 60 -19.85 -3.27 6.82
C GLN A 60 -19.78 -1.75 6.93
N TRP A 61 -18.97 -1.10 6.10
CA TRP A 61 -18.89 0.37 6.09
C TRP A 61 -20.16 1.00 5.55
N CYS A 62 -20.82 0.39 4.58
CA CYS A 62 -22.13 0.81 4.09
C CYS A 62 -23.16 0.78 5.22
N LEU A 63 -23.25 -0.31 5.97
CA LEU A 63 -24.14 -0.41 7.13
C LEU A 63 -23.85 0.64 8.20
N GLN A 64 -22.58 1.01 8.39
CA GLN A 64 -22.20 2.10 9.29
C GLN A 64 -22.59 3.48 8.74
N ALA A 65 -22.38 3.69 7.43
CA ALA A 65 -22.71 4.92 6.74
C ALA A 65 -24.22 5.15 6.64
N GLN A 66 -25.03 4.09 6.60
CA GLN A 66 -26.49 4.19 6.61
C GLN A 66 -27.08 4.79 7.89
N GLY A 67 -26.30 4.84 8.98
CA GLY A 67 -26.73 5.46 10.23
C GLY A 67 -26.45 6.95 10.35
N VAL A 68 -26.01 7.62 9.28
CA VAL A 68 -25.74 9.06 9.27
C VAL A 68 -26.98 9.85 8.87
N ASP A 69 -27.10 11.07 9.37
CA ASP A 69 -28.29 11.92 9.15
C ASP A 69 -28.03 13.07 8.16
N THR A 70 -26.77 13.29 7.78
CA THR A 70 -26.35 14.38 6.88
C THR A 70 -25.47 13.89 5.73
N THR A 71 -25.53 14.61 4.60
CA THR A 71 -24.69 14.32 3.42
C THR A 71 -23.20 14.46 3.74
N ALA A 72 -22.82 15.42 4.60
CA ALA A 72 -21.42 15.61 4.98
C ALA A 72 -20.85 14.41 5.77
N GLU A 73 -21.66 13.78 6.62
CA GLU A 73 -21.28 12.56 7.35
C GLU A 73 -21.22 11.35 6.43
N TRP A 74 -22.11 11.27 5.44
CA TRP A 74 -22.06 10.26 4.38
C TRP A 74 -20.76 10.36 3.58
N GLU A 75 -20.43 11.54 3.06
CA GLU A 75 -19.18 11.82 2.33
C GLU A 75 -17.94 11.58 3.19
N ALA A 76 -18.06 11.76 4.51
CA ALA A 76 -16.98 11.49 5.46
C ALA A 76 -16.88 10.02 5.90
N SER A 77 -17.84 9.18 5.53
CA SER A 77 -17.87 7.77 5.90
C SER A 77 -16.70 7.00 5.30
N ARG A 78 -16.34 5.90 5.96
CA ARG A 78 -15.29 4.99 5.45
C ARG A 78 -15.66 4.38 4.11
N PHE A 79 -16.96 4.24 3.82
CA PHE A 79 -17.43 3.76 2.52
C PHE A 79 -16.98 4.67 1.38
N CYS A 80 -17.03 6.00 1.58
CA CYS A 80 -16.65 6.98 0.56
C CYS A 80 -15.16 7.34 0.54
N LYS A 81 -14.40 7.06 1.61
CA LYS A 81 -13.01 7.56 1.77
C LYS A 81 -11.93 6.49 1.83
N GLU A 82 -12.27 5.24 2.12
CA GLU A 82 -11.25 4.23 2.36
C GLU A 82 -10.87 3.49 1.08
N GLU A 83 -9.57 3.46 0.80
CA GLU A 83 -8.95 2.70 -0.27
C GLU A 83 -8.74 1.24 0.17
N LEU A 84 -9.14 0.27 -0.65
CA LEU A 84 -9.15 -1.14 -0.26
C LEU A 84 -8.05 -1.96 -0.92
N LEU A 85 -8.07 -2.03 -2.25
CA LEU A 85 -7.16 -2.86 -3.05
C LEU A 85 -7.18 -2.43 -4.50
N ASP A 86 -6.12 -2.72 -5.24
CA ASP A 86 -6.04 -2.51 -6.69
C ASP A 86 -6.60 -3.77 -7.41
N LYS A 87 -7.88 -3.74 -7.78
CA LYS A 87 -8.57 -4.81 -8.54
C LYS A 87 -8.26 -4.69 -10.03
N ASN A 88 -8.14 -3.46 -10.54
CA ASN A 88 -8.04 -3.19 -11.97
C ASN A 88 -6.59 -3.27 -12.52
N GLY A 89 -5.59 -3.31 -11.63
CA GLY A 89 -4.17 -3.41 -11.93
C GLY A 89 -3.54 -2.12 -12.45
N ASP A 90 -4.16 -0.96 -12.23
CA ASP A 90 -3.67 0.35 -12.69
C ASP A 90 -2.65 0.99 -11.76
N GLY A 91 -2.36 0.35 -10.62
CA GLY A 91 -1.42 0.83 -9.61
C GLY A 91 -2.04 1.84 -8.63
N THR A 92 -3.35 2.04 -8.66
CA THR A 92 -4.13 2.82 -7.70
C THR A 92 -5.08 1.92 -6.93
N ALA A 93 -5.41 2.31 -5.70
CA ALA A 93 -6.34 1.52 -4.90
C ALA A 93 -7.79 1.84 -5.31
N ASP A 94 -8.57 0.80 -5.56
CA ASP A 94 -9.99 0.89 -5.86
C ASP A 94 -10.79 1.11 -4.57
N SER A 95 -11.83 1.94 -4.68
CA SER A 95 -12.79 2.19 -3.61
C SER A 95 -13.94 1.18 -3.63
N CYS A 96 -14.83 1.25 -2.64
CA CYS A 96 -16.04 0.41 -2.61
C CYS A 96 -16.91 0.56 -3.86
N LYS A 97 -16.98 1.77 -4.43
CA LYS A 97 -17.68 2.04 -5.69
C LYS A 97 -17.04 1.31 -6.86
N ASP A 98 -15.72 1.35 -6.96
CA ASP A 98 -14.94 0.72 -8.04
C ASP A 98 -14.98 -0.82 -7.96
N LEU A 99 -15.18 -1.36 -6.75
CA LEU A 99 -15.45 -2.77 -6.52
C LEU A 99 -16.88 -3.21 -6.94
N GLY A 100 -17.75 -2.27 -7.33
CA GLY A 100 -19.12 -2.50 -7.77
C GLY A 100 -20.13 -2.63 -6.61
N MET A 101 -19.80 -2.10 -5.43
CA MET A 101 -20.72 -2.09 -4.29
C MET A 101 -21.67 -0.91 -4.38
N THR A 102 -22.97 -1.19 -4.31
CA THR A 102 -24.01 -0.17 -4.19
C THR A 102 -24.33 0.07 -2.72
N CYS A 103 -24.47 1.34 -2.34
CA CYS A 103 -24.84 1.74 -0.99
C CYS A 103 -25.58 3.06 -1.04
N SER A 104 -26.79 3.09 -0.48
CA SER A 104 -27.56 4.32 -0.31
C SER A 104 -28.16 4.42 1.08
N THR A 105 -28.49 5.64 1.49
CA THR A 105 -29.27 5.95 2.68
C THR A 105 -30.09 7.23 2.48
N THR A 106 -31.07 7.45 3.35
CA THR A 106 -31.83 8.70 3.40
C THR A 106 -31.32 9.57 4.53
N VAL A 107 -30.84 10.76 4.18
CA VAL A 107 -30.43 11.82 5.10
C VAL A 107 -31.51 12.91 5.14
N GLU A 108 -31.40 13.87 6.06
CA GLU A 108 -32.36 14.97 6.18
C GLU A 108 -32.48 15.81 4.90
N GLU A 109 -31.41 15.85 4.10
CA GLU A 109 -31.29 16.64 2.87
C GLU A 109 -31.80 15.90 1.61
N GLY A 110 -32.07 14.59 1.71
CA GLY A 110 -32.50 13.75 0.59
C GLY A 110 -31.92 12.33 0.63
N GLU A 111 -31.98 11.64 -0.50
CA GLU A 111 -31.32 10.34 -0.67
C GLU A 111 -29.87 10.56 -1.13
N VAL A 112 -28.93 9.89 -0.47
CA VAL A 112 -27.50 9.86 -0.84
C VAL A 112 -27.09 8.44 -1.18
N ASP A 113 -26.20 8.31 -2.13
CA ASP A 113 -25.75 7.03 -2.70
C ASP A 113 -24.23 6.99 -2.93
N GLU A 114 -23.73 5.90 -3.51
CA GLU A 114 -22.31 5.77 -3.87
C GLU A 114 -21.82 6.82 -4.89
N THR A 115 -22.73 7.47 -5.62
CA THR A 115 -22.39 8.55 -6.55
C THR A 115 -22.23 9.90 -5.85
N SER A 116 -22.79 10.01 -4.64
CA SER A 116 -22.68 11.18 -3.77
C SER A 116 -21.32 11.24 -3.05
N CYS A 117 -20.51 10.17 -3.09
CA CYS A 117 -19.16 10.19 -2.56
C CYS A 117 -18.26 11.16 -3.35
N PRO A 118 -17.39 11.95 -2.69
CA PRO A 118 -16.44 12.81 -3.38
C PRO A 118 -15.46 11.97 -4.23
N PRO A 119 -14.94 12.52 -5.33
CA PRO A 119 -13.91 11.83 -6.10
C PRO A 119 -12.69 11.55 -5.19
N PHE A 120 -12.17 10.33 -5.23
CA PHE A 120 -10.93 9.98 -4.56
C PHE A 120 -9.80 10.84 -5.14
N ILE A 121 -9.42 11.88 -4.41
CA ILE A 121 -8.20 12.63 -4.70
C ILE A 121 -7.09 11.86 -4.01
N THR A 122 -6.45 10.97 -4.77
CA THR A 122 -5.20 10.32 -4.39
C THR A 122 -4.20 11.43 -4.03
N GLN A 123 -3.95 11.66 -2.74
CA GLN A 123 -2.83 12.49 -2.33
C GLN A 123 -1.56 11.71 -2.65
N ARG A 124 -0.97 12.01 -3.81
CA ARG A 124 0.41 11.66 -4.13
C ARG A 124 1.38 12.28 -3.15
#